data_AF-A0A6P7FP52-F1
#
_entry.id   AF-A0A6P7FP52-F1
#
_cell.length_a   1.000
_cell.length_b   1.000
_cell.length_c   1.000
_cell.angle_alpha   90.00
_cell.angle_beta   90.00
_cell.angle_gamma   90.00
#
_symmetry.space_group_name_H-M   'P 1'
#
loop_
_entity.id
_entity.type
_entity.pdbx_description
1 polymer ?
#
loop_
_entity_poly.entity_id
_entity_poly.type
_entity_poly.pdbx_seq_one_letter_code
_entity_poly.pdbx_strand_id
1 'polypeptide(L)'
;MSENKQFTLKSANADFALRQKNVFDQLLVLEPNLDRRPTRQDDTEMDVDEDDVHSKVSTPKEQRAITRRLRGKESIFKKPQNPVSKNYMKKIPDFKKNPHKWTRYSLEDVNDEDMSDRSNTKTALSFLEELKERKISEVPSDDSEKDQPQKIVFKKQRRHESNPSETKEDPDSLKATFRSSKVVMPEYVVGQKLKKDKKKKRVEKGRELKLDHLLEDE
;
A
#
# COMPACT_ATOMS: atom_id res chain seq x y z
N MET A 1 18.10 40.90 27.10
CA MET A 1 17.35 40.16 28.14
C MET A 1 16.09 39.65 27.48
N SER A 2 16.09 38.42 26.95
CA SER A 2 14.89 37.85 26.31
C SER A 2 13.93 37.39 27.40
N GLU A 3 12.77 38.04 27.48
CA GLU A 3 11.68 37.65 28.37
C GLU A 3 11.12 36.30 27.91
N ASN A 4 11.32 35.26 28.72
CA ASN A 4 10.61 33.99 28.58
C ASN A 4 9.13 34.21 28.89
N LYS A 5 8.35 34.53 27.86
CA LYS A 5 6.88 34.59 27.95
C LYS A 5 6.35 33.18 28.18
N GLN A 6 6.14 32.82 29.45
CA GLN A 6 5.45 31.58 29.84
C GLN A 6 4.02 31.62 29.26
N PHE A 7 3.77 30.77 28.27
CA PHE A 7 2.46 30.65 27.64
C PHE A 7 1.51 29.91 28.60
N THR A 8 0.73 30.65 29.38
CA THR A 8 -0.32 30.07 30.23
C THR A 8 -1.68 30.28 29.60
N LEU A 9 -2.26 29.22 29.05
CA LEU A 9 -3.64 29.23 28.58
C LEU A 9 -4.56 29.13 29.80
N LYS A 10 -5.36 30.17 30.06
CA LYS A 10 -6.40 30.15 31.10
C LYS A 10 -7.59 29.32 30.60
N SER A 11 -7.75 28.11 31.10
CA SER A 11 -8.91 27.26 30.78
C SER A 11 -9.95 27.34 31.90
N ALA A 12 -11.22 27.50 31.52
CA ALA A 12 -12.36 27.43 32.45
C ALA A 12 -12.72 25.98 32.84
N ASN A 13 -12.23 24.99 32.10
CA ASN A 13 -12.57 23.58 32.31
C ASN A 13 -11.47 22.87 33.11
N ALA A 14 -11.85 22.33 34.28
CA ALA A 14 -10.92 21.64 35.18
C ALA A 14 -10.25 20.41 34.52
N ASP A 15 -11.02 19.62 33.78
CA ASP A 15 -10.52 18.44 33.06
C ASP A 15 -9.47 18.81 32.00
N PHE A 16 -9.70 19.92 31.31
CA PHE A 16 -8.76 20.44 30.32
C PHE A 16 -7.46 20.92 30.99
N ALA A 17 -7.56 21.60 32.14
CA ALA A 17 -6.38 22.02 32.89
C ALA A 17 -5.54 20.82 33.38
N LEU A 18 -6.21 19.75 33.82
CA LEU A 18 -5.54 18.51 34.22
C LEU A 18 -4.85 17.81 33.04
N ARG A 19 -5.53 17.73 31.89
CA ARG A 19 -4.94 17.20 30.65
C ARG A 19 -3.77 18.04 30.17
N GLN A 20 -3.89 19.37 30.19
CA GLN A 20 -2.83 20.29 29.82
C GLN A 20 -1.59 20.07 30.70
N LYS A 21 -1.75 19.98 32.02
CA LYS A 21 -0.65 19.68 32.94
C LYS A 21 0.02 18.35 32.62
N ASN A 22 -0.78 17.29 32.45
CA ASN A 22 -0.25 15.95 32.14
C ASN A 22 0.59 15.92 30.86
N VAL A 23 0.15 16.63 29.81
CA VAL A 23 0.90 16.73 28.54
C VAL A 23 2.25 17.43 28.76
N PHE A 24 2.28 18.55 29.48
CA PHE A 24 3.54 19.26 29.73
C PHE A 24 4.47 18.49 30.67
N ASP A 25 3.95 17.77 31.65
CA ASP A 25 4.75 16.90 32.53
C ASP A 25 5.45 15.79 31.71
N GLN A 26 4.76 15.21 30.72
CA GLN A 26 5.38 14.23 29.82
C GLN A 26 6.47 14.85 28.94
N LEU A 27 6.26 16.08 28.45
CA LEU A 27 7.25 16.77 27.62
C LEU A 27 8.53 17.09 28.41
N LEU A 28 8.42 17.53 29.66
CA LEU A 28 9.58 17.78 30.53
C LEU A 28 10.48 16.54 30.71
N VAL A 29 9.88 15.34 30.75
CA VAL A 29 10.63 14.07 30.82
C VAL A 29 11.31 13.74 29.49
N LEU A 30 10.71 14.13 28.36
CA LEU A 30 11.20 13.79 27.02
C LEU A 30 12.24 14.78 26.46
N GLU A 31 12.18 16.06 26.85
CA GLU A 31 13.15 17.11 26.44
C GLU A 31 14.63 16.68 26.56
N PRO A 32 15.12 16.16 27.69
CA PRO A 32 16.55 15.80 27.84
C PRO A 32 16.99 14.61 26.97
N ASN A 33 16.06 13.88 26.36
CA ASN A 33 16.36 12.77 25.47
C ASN A 33 16.53 13.21 23.99
N LEU A 34 16.18 14.45 23.64
CA LEU A 34 16.32 14.97 22.29
C LEU A 34 17.75 15.42 21.98
N ASP A 35 18.42 16.04 22.94
CA ASP A 35 19.80 16.55 22.80
C ASP A 35 20.87 15.45 22.77
N ARG A 36 20.50 14.22 23.14
CA ARG A 36 21.41 13.05 23.14
C ARG A 36 21.49 12.32 21.81
N ARG A 37 20.88 12.84 20.73
CA ARG A 37 21.15 12.30 19.39
C ARG A 37 22.51 12.84 18.92
N PRO A 38 23.57 12.01 18.84
CA PRO A 38 24.79 12.47 18.22
C PRO A 38 24.50 12.75 16.75
N THR A 39 24.68 14.01 16.35
CA THR A 39 25.05 14.35 14.97
C THR A 39 26.23 13.46 14.62
N ARG A 40 26.01 12.45 13.77
CA ARG A 40 27.07 11.63 13.17
C ARG A 40 27.96 12.54 12.32
N GLN A 41 28.97 13.12 12.95
CA GLN A 41 30.20 13.55 12.30
C GLN A 41 31.12 12.33 12.36
N ASP A 42 31.02 11.46 11.35
CA ASP A 42 32.11 10.52 11.09
C ASP A 42 33.13 11.28 10.25
N ASP A 43 34.17 11.75 10.93
CA ASP A 43 35.41 12.22 10.33
C ASP A 43 36.09 11.02 9.65
N THR A 44 35.77 10.80 8.38
CA THR A 44 36.58 9.94 7.53
C THR A 44 37.50 10.85 6.73
N GLU A 45 38.79 10.82 7.07
CA GLU A 45 39.88 11.36 6.26
C GLU A 45 39.67 10.88 4.81
N MET A 46 39.31 11.84 3.94
CA MET A 46 39.34 11.63 2.50
C MET A 46 40.72 12.09 2.05
N ASP A 47 41.55 11.16 1.61
CA ASP A 47 42.69 11.47 0.76
C ASP A 47 42.14 12.17 -0.49
N VAL A 48 42.18 13.50 -0.49
CA VAL A 48 41.92 14.31 -1.67
C VAL A 48 43.27 14.46 -2.37
N ASP A 49 43.40 13.83 -3.54
CA ASP A 49 44.50 14.17 -4.45
C ASP A 49 44.48 15.69 -4.65
N GLU A 50 45.50 16.39 -4.13
CA GLU A 50 45.74 17.81 -4.35
C GLU A 50 46.17 18.03 -5.80
N ASP A 51 45.24 17.94 -6.73
CA ASP A 51 45.38 18.47 -8.08
C ASP A 51 44.00 18.85 -8.60
N ASP A 52 43.67 20.13 -8.40
CA ASP A 52 42.81 21.00 -9.23
C ASP A 52 41.84 21.85 -8.37
N VAL A 53 42.44 22.66 -7.50
CA VAL A 53 41.83 23.91 -7.06
C VAL A 53 41.72 24.79 -8.30
N HIS A 54 40.61 24.75 -9.04
CA HIS A 54 40.05 25.89 -9.80
C HIS A 54 38.59 25.57 -10.19
N SER A 55 37.67 26.26 -9.50
CA SER A 55 36.28 26.43 -9.84
C SER A 55 36.04 26.59 -11.35
N LYS A 56 35.55 25.54 -12.00
CA LYS A 56 34.87 25.65 -13.29
C LYS A 56 33.46 25.16 -13.09
N VAL A 57 32.51 26.10 -13.15
CA VAL A 57 31.08 25.82 -13.23
C VAL A 57 30.87 24.92 -14.45
N SER A 58 30.81 23.61 -14.21
CA SER A 58 30.69 22.63 -15.29
C SER A 58 29.40 22.89 -16.05
N THR A 59 29.52 23.13 -17.35
CA THR A 59 28.36 23.41 -18.18
C THR A 59 27.45 22.17 -18.20
N PRO A 60 26.11 22.31 -18.34
CA PRO A 60 25.21 21.17 -18.44
C PRO A 60 25.57 20.17 -19.55
N LYS A 61 26.34 20.61 -20.56
CA LYS A 61 26.86 19.76 -21.64
C LYS A 61 28.04 18.88 -21.18
N GLU A 62 28.95 19.38 -20.36
CA GLU A 62 30.06 18.61 -19.81
C GLU A 62 29.61 17.58 -18.78
N GLN A 63 28.68 17.95 -17.90
CA GLN A 63 28.07 17.00 -16.95
C GLN A 63 27.37 15.83 -17.68
N ARG A 64 26.72 16.11 -18.82
CA ARG A 64 26.14 15.08 -19.69
C ARG A 64 27.21 14.21 -20.36
N ALA A 65 28.36 14.76 -20.75
CA ALA A 65 29.45 14.00 -21.37
C ALA A 65 30.11 13.02 -20.37
N ILE A 66 30.30 13.45 -19.11
CA ILE A 66 30.86 12.61 -18.03
C ILE A 66 29.91 11.44 -17.73
N THR A 67 28.62 11.74 -17.55
CA THR A 67 27.60 10.73 -17.21
C THR A 67 27.24 9.81 -18.39
N ARG A 68 27.52 10.19 -19.64
CA ARG A 68 27.38 9.29 -20.81
C ARG A 68 28.29 8.07 -20.74
N ARG A 69 29.51 8.20 -20.19
CA ARG A 69 30.46 7.09 -20.03
C ARG A 69 30.02 6.07 -18.97
N LEU A 70 29.11 6.48 -18.09
CA LEU A 70 28.52 5.65 -17.05
C LEU A 70 27.20 5.00 -17.49
N ARG A 71 26.67 5.36 -18.66
CA ARG A 71 25.43 4.79 -19.20
C ARG A 71 25.71 3.37 -19.72
N GLY A 72 25.07 2.38 -19.11
CA GLY A 72 25.25 0.95 -19.46
C GLY A 72 26.26 0.21 -18.60
N LYS A 73 26.98 0.91 -17.71
CA LYS A 73 27.73 0.29 -16.61
C LYS A 73 26.74 0.06 -15.46
N GLU A 74 26.77 -1.12 -14.87
CA GLU A 74 25.93 -1.43 -13.70
C GLU A 74 26.33 -0.51 -12.54
N SER A 75 25.36 0.26 -12.05
CA SER A 75 25.59 1.09 -10.87
C SER A 75 25.63 0.16 -9.67
N ILE A 76 26.74 0.17 -8.91
CA ILE A 76 26.85 -0.57 -7.64
C ILE A 76 25.80 -0.11 -6.62
N PHE A 77 25.28 1.10 -6.80
CA PHE A 77 24.13 1.60 -6.07
C PHE A 77 22.85 1.10 -6.73
N LYS A 78 22.04 0.37 -5.96
CA LYS A 78 20.67 0.03 -6.33
C LYS A 78 19.86 1.32 -6.35
N LYS A 79 19.86 2.00 -7.49
CA LYS A 79 18.95 3.12 -7.71
C LYS A 79 17.52 2.62 -7.45
N PRO A 80 16.72 3.30 -6.60
CA PRO A 80 15.32 2.97 -6.50
C PRO A 80 14.72 3.03 -7.90
N GLN A 81 13.81 2.09 -8.19
CA GLN A 81 13.08 2.01 -9.45
C GLN A 81 12.73 3.43 -9.93
N ASN A 82 13.12 3.77 -11.16
CA ASN A 82 12.93 5.11 -11.74
C ASN A 82 11.56 5.69 -11.37
N PRO A 83 11.46 7.00 -11.09
CA PRO A 83 10.18 7.62 -10.75
C PRO A 83 9.14 7.23 -11.79
N VAL A 84 7.99 6.74 -11.32
CA VAL A 84 6.90 6.23 -12.15
C VAL A 84 6.64 7.23 -13.28
N SER A 85 6.75 6.77 -14.53
CA SER A 85 6.57 7.58 -15.73
C SER A 85 5.30 8.43 -15.61
N LYS A 86 5.41 9.76 -15.71
CA LYS A 86 4.30 10.73 -15.61
C LYS A 86 3.14 10.50 -16.61
N ASN A 87 3.24 9.50 -17.48
CA ASN A 87 2.21 9.13 -18.45
C ASN A 87 0.91 8.60 -17.82
N TYR A 88 0.89 8.23 -16.53
CA TYR A 88 -0.36 7.88 -15.84
C TYR A 88 -1.32 9.07 -15.69
N MET A 89 -0.81 10.30 -15.68
CA MET A 89 -1.60 11.54 -15.56
C MET A 89 -2.24 11.99 -16.87
N LYS A 90 -1.84 11.44 -18.02
CA LYS A 90 -2.36 11.82 -19.34
C LYS A 90 -3.53 10.94 -19.80
N LYS A 91 -3.89 9.92 -19.03
CA LYS A 91 -4.97 9.01 -19.38
C LYS A 91 -6.29 9.62 -18.90
N ILE A 92 -7.20 9.83 -19.84
CA ILE A 92 -8.58 10.22 -19.54
C ILE A 92 -9.15 9.23 -18.49
N PRO A 93 -9.71 9.72 -17.36
CA PRO A 93 -10.30 8.86 -16.34
C PRO A 93 -11.36 7.92 -16.92
N ASP A 94 -11.48 6.72 -16.34
CA ASP A 94 -12.33 5.68 -16.92
C ASP A 94 -13.82 6.06 -16.93
N PHE A 95 -14.31 6.79 -15.92
CA PHE A 95 -15.70 7.29 -15.89
C PHE A 95 -16.04 8.21 -17.07
N LYS A 96 -15.04 8.93 -17.61
CA LYS A 96 -15.20 9.77 -18.80
C LYS A 96 -15.08 8.96 -20.10
N LYS A 97 -14.33 7.85 -20.08
CA LYS A 97 -14.15 6.97 -21.24
C LYS A 97 -15.32 6.00 -21.43
N ASN A 98 -15.85 5.47 -20.33
CA ASN A 98 -16.87 4.42 -20.29
C ASN A 98 -18.07 4.84 -19.42
N PRO A 99 -18.83 5.88 -19.78
CA PRO A 99 -19.88 6.42 -18.91
C PRO A 99 -20.95 5.38 -18.51
N HIS A 100 -21.24 4.38 -19.35
CA HIS A 100 -22.20 3.31 -19.04
C HIS A 100 -21.78 2.40 -17.87
N LYS A 101 -20.50 2.37 -17.48
CA LYS A 101 -20.01 1.57 -16.34
C LYS A 101 -20.06 2.31 -15.02
N TRP A 102 -20.31 3.61 -15.06
CA TRP A 102 -20.17 4.51 -13.92
C TRP A 102 -21.44 5.32 -13.76
N THR A 103 -22.19 5.04 -12.70
CA THR A 103 -23.31 5.87 -12.29
C THR A 103 -22.79 7.03 -11.46
N ARG A 104 -23.13 8.27 -11.86
CA ARG A 104 -22.85 9.46 -11.06
C ARG A 104 -24.00 9.65 -10.08
N TYR A 105 -23.74 9.43 -8.80
CA TYR A 105 -24.62 9.85 -7.72
C TYR A 105 -24.24 11.28 -7.33
N SER A 106 -25.18 12.20 -7.47
CA SER A 106 -25.11 13.52 -6.82
C SER A 106 -26.06 13.49 -5.62
N LEU A 107 -25.79 14.36 -4.64
CA LEU A 107 -26.68 14.60 -3.50
C LEU A 107 -27.51 15.87 -3.75
N GLU A 108 -27.79 16.20 -5.01
CA GLU A 108 -28.52 17.41 -5.41
C GLU A 108 -30.01 17.32 -5.08
N ASP A 109 -30.51 16.11 -4.89
CA ASP A 109 -31.88 15.77 -4.47
C ASP A 109 -32.05 15.69 -2.95
N VAL A 110 -30.95 15.76 -2.19
CA VAL A 110 -30.96 15.72 -0.72
C VAL A 110 -30.93 17.15 -0.18
N ASN A 111 -31.84 17.46 0.75
CA ASN A 111 -31.87 18.78 1.39
C ASN A 111 -30.65 18.98 2.31
N ASP A 112 -30.17 20.22 2.45
CA ASP A 112 -29.06 20.56 3.36
C ASP A 112 -29.34 20.14 4.82
N GLU A 113 -30.61 20.15 5.24
CA GLU A 113 -31.04 19.72 6.57
C GLU A 113 -30.81 18.23 6.82
N ASP A 114 -30.98 17.40 5.79
CA ASP A 114 -30.75 15.95 5.84
C ASP A 114 -29.26 15.61 5.80
N MET A 115 -28.43 16.52 5.26
CA MET A 115 -26.97 16.44 5.27
C MET A 115 -26.34 16.99 6.55
N SER A 116 -27.14 17.53 7.47
CA SER A 116 -26.64 18.05 8.75
C SER A 116 -26.12 16.95 9.66
N ASP A 117 -25.08 17.24 10.45
CA ASP A 117 -24.54 16.30 11.45
C ASP A 117 -25.63 15.82 12.43
N ARG A 118 -26.59 16.70 12.75
CA ARG A 118 -27.72 16.38 13.65
C ARG A 118 -28.65 15.34 13.02
N SER A 119 -28.97 15.46 11.74
CA SER A 119 -29.80 14.47 11.04
C SER A 119 -29.05 13.14 10.88
N ASN A 120 -27.78 13.19 10.46
CA ASN A 120 -26.94 12.01 10.30
C ASN A 120 -26.78 11.22 11.62
N THR A 121 -26.46 11.92 12.71
CA THR A 121 -26.35 11.28 14.04
C THR A 121 -27.65 10.65 14.49
N LYS A 122 -28.79 11.33 14.30
CA LYS A 122 -30.11 10.78 14.60
C LYS A 122 -30.41 9.51 13.79
N THR A 123 -30.16 9.54 12.48
CA THR A 123 -30.36 8.40 11.58
C THR A 123 -29.46 7.22 11.95
N ALA A 124 -28.19 7.49 12.25
CA ALA A 124 -27.24 6.47 12.70
C ALA A 124 -27.68 5.81 14.02
N LEU A 125 -28.18 6.59 14.99
CA LEU A 125 -28.70 6.07 16.26
C LEU A 125 -29.97 5.23 16.06
N SER A 126 -30.90 5.71 15.23
CA SER A 126 -32.11 4.96 14.90
C SER A 126 -31.80 3.61 14.24
N PHE A 127 -30.82 3.55 13.34
CA PHE A 127 -30.36 2.30 12.74
C PHE A 127 -29.73 1.34 13.77
N LEU A 128 -28.97 1.87 14.74
CA LEU A 128 -28.41 1.05 15.83
C LEU A 128 -29.49 0.50 16.77
N GLU A 129 -30.55 1.28 17.01
CA GLU A 129 -31.72 0.83 17.77
C GLU A 129 -32.45 -0.29 17.01
N GLU A 130 -32.72 -0.10 15.72
CA GLU A 130 -33.33 -1.14 14.86
C GLU A 130 -32.51 -2.44 14.84
N LEU A 131 -31.17 -2.35 14.76
CA LEU A 131 -30.29 -3.51 14.85
C LEU A 131 -30.33 -4.20 16.22
N LYS A 132 -30.55 -3.45 17.30
CA LYS A 132 -30.72 -4.04 18.64
C LYS A 132 -32.08 -4.72 18.75
N GLU A 133 -33.13 -4.09 18.25
CA GLU A 133 -34.49 -4.64 18.22
C GLU A 133 -34.53 -5.95 17.44
N ARG A 134 -33.93 -6.00 16.25
CA ARG A 134 -33.81 -7.25 15.47
C ARG A 134 -33.10 -8.36 16.24
N LYS A 135 -32.02 -8.04 16.96
CA LYS A 135 -31.30 -9.03 17.79
C LYS A 135 -32.11 -9.49 19.00
N ILE A 136 -33.05 -8.68 19.49
CA ILE A 136 -33.91 -9.00 20.63
C ILE A 136 -35.16 -9.77 20.15
N SER A 137 -35.72 -9.43 18.99
CA SER A 137 -36.87 -10.11 18.39
C SER A 137 -36.51 -11.44 17.73
N GLU A 138 -35.26 -11.61 17.25
CA GLU A 138 -34.64 -12.92 16.98
C GLU A 138 -34.33 -13.65 18.30
N VAL A 139 -35.36 -13.92 19.10
CA VAL A 139 -35.35 -15.03 20.07
C VAL A 139 -35.29 -16.31 19.23
N PRO A 140 -34.41 -17.30 19.53
CA PRO A 140 -34.17 -18.42 18.64
C PRO A 140 -35.40 -19.33 18.62
N SER A 141 -36.28 -19.12 17.64
CA SER A 141 -37.06 -20.21 17.07
C SER A 141 -36.14 -20.89 16.06
N ASP A 142 -35.92 -22.18 16.29
CA ASP A 142 -34.94 -23.09 15.70
C ASP A 142 -35.11 -23.35 14.19
N ASP A 143 -35.45 -22.34 13.38
CA ASP A 143 -35.78 -22.60 11.97
C ASP A 143 -35.63 -21.41 11.00
N SER A 144 -34.56 -20.60 11.11
CA SER A 144 -34.25 -19.58 10.09
C SER A 144 -32.74 -19.33 9.91
N GLU A 145 -32.00 -20.37 9.53
CA GLU A 145 -30.60 -20.29 9.09
C GLU A 145 -30.45 -19.78 7.62
N LYS A 146 -31.19 -18.76 7.18
CA LYS A 146 -31.09 -18.29 5.77
C LYS A 146 -30.46 -16.92 5.54
N ASP A 147 -30.45 -16.00 6.51
CA ASP A 147 -30.06 -14.61 6.22
C ASP A 147 -28.90 -14.01 7.05
N GLN A 148 -28.27 -14.78 7.94
CA GLN A 148 -27.03 -14.30 8.55
C GLN A 148 -25.83 -14.58 7.62
N PRO A 149 -24.98 -13.59 7.29
CA PRO A 149 -23.81 -13.82 6.47
C PRO A 149 -22.90 -14.81 7.20
N GLN A 150 -22.79 -16.02 6.65
CA GLN A 150 -21.97 -17.09 7.20
C GLN A 150 -20.56 -16.55 7.49
N LYS A 151 -20.08 -16.78 8.71
CA LYS A 151 -18.75 -16.39 9.17
C LYS A 151 -17.70 -16.71 8.10
N ILE A 152 -17.11 -15.68 7.49
CA ILE A 152 -16.10 -15.84 6.44
C ILE A 152 -14.84 -16.44 7.07
N VAL A 153 -14.69 -17.76 6.97
CA VAL A 153 -13.50 -18.49 7.40
C VAL A 153 -12.57 -18.66 6.21
N PHE A 154 -11.47 -17.91 6.19
CA PHE A 154 -10.44 -18.05 5.18
C PHE A 154 -9.72 -19.40 5.34
N LYS A 155 -9.92 -20.31 4.37
CA LYS A 155 -9.18 -21.57 4.32
C LYS A 155 -7.71 -21.30 4.02
N LYS A 156 -6.83 -21.64 4.97
CA LYS A 156 -5.37 -21.59 4.78
C LYS A 156 -4.97 -22.54 3.65
N GLN A 157 -4.26 -22.03 2.65
CA GLN A 157 -3.77 -22.83 1.53
C GLN A 157 -2.78 -23.89 2.04
N ARG A 158 -3.11 -25.18 1.83
CA ARG A 158 -2.18 -26.28 2.12
C ARG A 158 -1.08 -26.27 1.05
N ARG A 159 0.17 -26.19 1.48
CA ARG A 159 1.32 -26.36 0.58
C ARG A 159 1.32 -27.82 0.10
N HIS A 160 1.27 -28.02 -1.21
CA HIS A 160 1.52 -29.34 -1.79
C HIS A 160 3.01 -29.65 -1.57
N GLU A 161 3.32 -30.55 -0.65
CA GLU A 161 4.65 -31.13 -0.53
C GLU A 161 4.81 -32.11 -1.69
N SER A 162 5.56 -31.72 -2.71
CA SER A 162 6.03 -32.66 -3.73
C SER A 162 7.19 -33.44 -3.13
N ASN A 163 6.96 -34.71 -2.82
CA ASN A 163 8.01 -35.66 -2.42
C ASN A 163 9.15 -35.68 -3.46
N PRO A 164 10.43 -35.65 -3.04
CA PRO A 164 11.56 -35.73 -3.95
C PRO A 164 12.01 -37.19 -4.07
N SER A 165 11.52 -37.90 -5.08
CA SER A 165 12.14 -39.15 -5.52
C SER A 165 11.87 -39.38 -7.01
N GLU A 166 12.84 -39.02 -7.84
CA GLU A 166 13.48 -39.95 -8.78
C GLU A 166 14.37 -39.17 -9.75
N THR A 167 15.63 -39.55 -9.73
CA THR A 167 16.67 -39.22 -10.70
C THR A 167 16.22 -39.57 -12.11
N LYS A 168 15.96 -38.56 -12.94
CA LYS A 168 16.07 -38.65 -14.40
C LYS A 168 16.84 -37.43 -14.87
N GLU A 169 18.03 -37.67 -15.41
CA GLU A 169 18.79 -36.67 -16.14
C GLU A 169 18.06 -36.37 -17.44
N ASP A 170 17.44 -35.18 -17.52
CA ASP A 170 16.80 -34.65 -18.72
C ASP A 170 16.86 -33.10 -18.70
N PRO A 171 16.86 -32.43 -19.87
CA PRO A 171 17.53 -31.14 -20.12
C PRO A 171 16.68 -29.92 -19.74
N ASP A 172 16.19 -29.88 -18.51
CA ASP A 172 15.32 -28.80 -18.03
C ASP A 172 16.04 -27.86 -17.03
N SER A 173 17.32 -27.59 -17.28
CA SER A 173 18.13 -26.58 -16.56
C SER A 173 17.70 -25.13 -16.87
N LEU A 174 16.46 -24.90 -17.29
CA LEU A 174 15.95 -23.57 -17.64
C LEU A 174 15.02 -22.98 -16.57
N LYS A 175 14.74 -23.74 -15.50
CA LYS A 175 13.85 -23.33 -14.42
C LYS A 175 14.65 -23.17 -13.13
N ALA A 176 14.46 -22.04 -12.44
CA ALA A 176 15.10 -21.80 -11.16
C ALA A 176 14.64 -22.85 -10.13
N THR A 177 15.60 -23.47 -9.44
CA THR A 177 15.32 -24.51 -8.44
C THR A 177 15.49 -23.92 -7.04
N PHE A 178 14.62 -24.28 -6.09
CA PHE A 178 14.74 -23.84 -4.71
C PHE A 178 15.49 -24.93 -3.92
N ARG A 179 16.73 -24.63 -3.49
CA ARG A 179 17.55 -25.52 -2.67
C ARG A 179 17.87 -24.83 -1.35
N SER A 180 17.51 -25.49 -0.24
CA SER A 180 17.86 -25.08 1.13
C SER A 180 17.77 -23.57 1.35
N SER A 181 16.52 -23.06 1.39
CA SER A 181 16.15 -21.66 1.62
C SER A 181 16.62 -20.63 0.57
N LYS A 182 17.27 -21.05 -0.52
CA LYS A 182 17.73 -20.16 -1.59
C LYS A 182 17.19 -20.61 -2.94
N VAL A 183 16.82 -19.65 -3.78
CA VAL A 183 16.47 -19.91 -5.18
C VAL A 183 17.78 -19.90 -5.99
N VAL A 184 18.18 -21.06 -6.51
CA VAL A 184 19.32 -21.23 -7.39
C VAL A 184 18.84 -21.09 -8.83
N MET A 185 19.26 -20.00 -9.49
CA MET A 185 19.05 -19.83 -10.91
C MET A 185 20.01 -20.74 -11.70
N PRO A 186 19.58 -21.26 -12.86
CA PRO A 186 20.48 -22.02 -13.70
C PRO A 186 21.60 -21.15 -14.27
N GLU A 187 22.68 -21.79 -14.72
CA GLU A 187 23.80 -21.12 -15.33
C GLU A 187 23.37 -20.42 -16.63
N TYR A 188 23.54 -19.09 -16.67
CA TYR A 188 23.25 -18.29 -17.86
C TYR A 188 24.55 -17.89 -18.54
N VAL A 189 24.81 -18.46 -19.71
CA VAL A 189 25.89 -18.00 -20.60
C VAL A 189 25.38 -16.80 -21.40
N VAL A 190 26.02 -15.64 -21.19
CA VAL A 190 25.63 -14.38 -21.85
C VAL A 190 25.91 -14.47 -23.35
N GLY A 191 24.89 -14.20 -24.17
CA GLY A 191 25.00 -14.15 -25.64
C GLY A 191 24.20 -15.21 -26.40
N GLN A 192 23.70 -16.25 -25.72
CA GLN A 192 22.86 -17.28 -26.37
C GLN A 192 21.37 -16.98 -26.18
N LYS A 193 20.61 -16.91 -27.29
CA LYS A 193 19.16 -16.70 -27.28
C LYS A 193 18.43 -18.05 -27.24
N LEU A 194 17.73 -18.33 -26.14
CA LEU A 194 16.87 -19.51 -26.01
C LEU A 194 15.62 -19.36 -26.89
N LYS A 195 15.36 -20.35 -27.76
CA LYS A 195 14.12 -20.41 -28.55
C LYS A 195 12.98 -20.88 -27.64
N LYS A 196 11.95 -20.05 -27.45
CA LYS A 196 10.74 -20.40 -26.68
C LYS A 196 9.65 -20.90 -27.62
N ASP A 197 9.21 -22.14 -27.44
CA ASP A 197 8.05 -22.65 -28.16
C ASP A 197 6.74 -22.07 -27.60
N LYS A 198 5.87 -21.62 -28.51
CA LYS A 198 4.58 -21.00 -28.19
C LYS A 198 3.54 -22.09 -27.87
N LYS A 199 3.22 -22.28 -26.58
CA LYS A 199 2.03 -23.07 -26.19
C LYS A 199 0.75 -22.28 -26.44
N LYS A 200 -0.14 -22.80 -27.29
CA LYS A 200 -1.48 -22.26 -27.55
C LYS A 200 -2.40 -22.53 -26.35
N LYS A 201 -3.01 -21.50 -25.78
CA LYS A 201 -4.09 -21.65 -24.78
C LYS A 201 -5.41 -21.97 -25.51
N ARG A 202 -6.01 -23.13 -25.24
CA ARG A 202 -7.41 -23.42 -25.56
C ARG A 202 -8.28 -22.70 -24.53
N VAL A 203 -9.26 -21.93 -25.00
CA VAL A 203 -10.33 -21.36 -24.18
C VAL A 203 -11.50 -22.33 -24.27
N GLU A 204 -11.83 -23.01 -23.18
CA GLU A 204 -13.06 -23.79 -23.08
C GLU A 204 -14.22 -22.84 -22.76
N LYS A 205 -15.20 -22.76 -23.67
CA LYS A 205 -16.51 -22.16 -23.41
C LYS A 205 -17.32 -23.15 -22.58
N GLY A 206 -17.58 -22.84 -21.32
CA GLY A 206 -18.47 -23.64 -20.49
C GLY A 206 -18.58 -23.09 -19.09
N ARG A 207 -19.69 -22.39 -18.84
CA ARG A 207 -20.43 -22.20 -17.57
C ARG A 207 -21.33 -20.98 -17.74
N GLU A 208 -22.51 -21.21 -18.28
CA GLU A 208 -23.60 -20.23 -18.21
C GLU A 208 -24.15 -20.29 -16.78
N LEU A 209 -24.13 -19.14 -16.09
CA LEU A 209 -24.73 -18.96 -14.77
C LEU A 209 -26.24 -18.81 -14.96
N LYS A 210 -27.03 -19.78 -14.50
CA LYS A 210 -28.49 -19.62 -14.39
C LYS A 210 -28.82 -18.89 -13.09
N LEU A 211 -29.62 -17.84 -13.19
CA LEU A 211 -30.09 -17.01 -12.08
C LEU A 211 -31.57 -17.32 -11.83
N ASP A 212 -31.84 -18.49 -11.25
CA ASP A 212 -33.21 -19.00 -11.06
C ASP A 212 -33.95 -18.33 -9.89
N HIS A 213 -33.36 -17.32 -9.24
CA HIS A 213 -33.94 -16.63 -8.07
C HIS A 213 -34.46 -15.22 -8.36
N LEU A 214 -34.44 -14.76 -9.61
CA LEU A 214 -34.83 -13.39 -9.98
C LEU A 214 -36.31 -13.27 -10.41
N LEU A 215 -37.07 -14.37 -10.43
CA LEU A 215 -38.42 -14.44 -11.01
C LEU A 215 -39.52 -14.86 -10.04
N GLU A 216 -39.21 -15.07 -8.76
CA GLU A 216 -40.25 -15.26 -7.74
C GLU A 216 -40.40 -13.94 -7.00
N ASP A 217 -41.38 -13.14 -7.43
CA ASP A 217 -42.27 -12.30 -6.61
C ASP A 217 -43.10 -11.38 -7.55
N GLU A 218 -44.27 -11.89 -7.96
CA GLU A 218 -45.47 -11.09 -8.31
C GLU A 218 -46.64 -11.60 -7.46
#